data_AF-A0A2A6ME35-F1
#
_entry.id   AF-A0A2A6ME35-F1
#
_cell.length_a   1.000
_cell.length_b   1.000
_cell.length_c   1.000
_cell.angle_alpha   90.00
_cell.angle_beta   90.00
_cell.angle_gamma   90.00
#
_symmetry.space_group_name_H-M   'P 1'
#
loop_
_entity.id
_entity.type
_entity.pdbx_description
1 polymer ?
#
loop_
_entity_poly.entity_id
_entity_poly.type
_entity_poly.pdbx_seq_one_letter_code
_entity_poly.pdbx_strand_id
1 'polypeptide(L)'
;MQRKLAAILVGDFVASTSAMEHDEEQTIARLVDCMTIIGEIVTRFEGRVFNTAGDAVLAEFSSPVNALRAAMEMRGAIAAVPRTSSQDMRFGLHLADVVVVGEDLRGDGVNVAARIEASAEPGEIEVSGQLYDHVRRVSPCAFEAVGERQLKGVSEPVRIYRVGAAMDRHRFQIAPTRAAPPSAVRPNSVVVTPFATAASADQDQTFLAEGMTDDLTLELSRLKSLFVTSRSASSVLRTADPVEIGRMLGVRYVVAGSVRKSGAQVRVNISLIETGQGHLLWSDRIQRPFEEVLDIMDEITARVAATVSGRIEQSELAAARLKRPESMSAYEHYLRGLDHHRLAGVADLHLYEAMRWFEKAMQADPGFGRPFAMHVCSWSSLPSFDLEAGELQTAHALELDPTDPEAHRIMGAIKMKRGDFVASRFHHERAIELAPNDAYTVGRCAAFYLFAGEPLRALELLDRAETLDPFLPVWITEERVAALYALDRFEDMFEVAHKLPFQTRRTYLYRIAARMARGETARGAELVAQALALDPSLSAEYLIGQELFKDKGILGALVERTRAAGLPASRDAASCAA
;
A
#
# COMPACT_ATOMS: atom_id res chain seq x y z
N MET A 1 15.97 20.88 -28.57
CA MET A 1 16.19 20.61 -27.13
C MET A 1 14.95 19.88 -26.62
N GLN A 2 15.08 18.60 -26.30
CA GLN A 2 13.95 17.80 -25.81
C GLN A 2 13.93 17.88 -24.28
N ARG A 3 12.76 18.18 -23.73
CA ARG A 3 12.51 18.24 -22.28
C ARG A 3 11.60 17.09 -21.87
N LYS A 4 11.80 16.56 -20.67
CA LYS A 4 10.94 15.54 -20.09
C LYS A 4 10.97 15.61 -18.56
N LEU A 5 9.84 15.28 -17.95
CA LEU A 5 9.78 15.02 -16.52
C LEU A 5 10.46 13.68 -16.22
N ALA A 6 11.40 13.64 -15.28
CA ALA A 6 12.10 12.44 -14.86
C ALA A 6 12.36 12.45 -13.35
N ALA A 7 12.36 11.26 -12.75
CA ALA A 7 12.88 11.06 -11.42
C ALA A 7 14.39 10.82 -11.51
N ILE A 8 15.17 11.66 -10.87
CA ILE A 8 16.63 11.62 -10.85
C ILE A 8 17.07 11.03 -9.52
N LEU A 9 17.93 10.01 -9.60
CA LEU A 9 18.62 9.39 -8.46
C LEU A 9 20.10 9.72 -8.59
N VAL A 10 20.67 10.27 -7.51
CA VAL A 10 22.11 10.46 -7.36
C VAL A 10 22.56 9.63 -6.17
N GLY A 11 23.63 8.86 -6.33
CA GLY A 11 24.29 8.12 -5.25
C GLY A 11 25.79 8.39 -5.26
N ASP A 12 26.40 8.39 -4.08
CA ASP A 12 27.82 8.69 -3.86
C ASP A 12 28.41 7.75 -2.82
N PHE A 13 29.70 7.41 -2.98
CA PHE A 13 30.41 6.57 -2.02
C PHE A 13 31.06 7.44 -0.94
N VAL A 14 30.71 7.18 0.32
CA VAL A 14 31.13 8.00 1.44
C VAL A 14 32.63 7.81 1.69
N ALA A 15 33.37 8.93 1.70
CA ALA A 15 34.80 8.98 2.04
C ALA A 15 35.72 8.11 1.17
N SER A 16 35.32 7.82 -0.07
CA SER A 16 36.09 7.03 -1.06
C SER A 16 37.54 7.51 -1.21
N THR A 17 37.78 8.82 -1.30
CA THR A 17 39.11 9.42 -1.44
C THR A 17 40.03 9.05 -0.27
N SER A 18 39.51 9.09 0.96
CA SER A 18 40.30 8.73 2.15
C SER A 18 40.55 7.22 2.23
N ALA A 19 39.57 6.40 1.81
CA ALA A 19 39.74 4.95 1.74
C ALA A 19 40.76 4.53 0.66
N MET A 20 40.78 5.21 -0.49
CA MET A 20 41.74 5.00 -1.57
C MET A 20 43.18 5.33 -1.15
N GLU A 21 43.38 6.32 -0.27
CA GLU A 21 44.70 6.63 0.30
C GLU A 21 45.26 5.52 1.21
N HIS A 22 44.39 4.74 1.86
CA HIS A 22 44.78 3.68 2.79
C HIS A 22 44.97 2.32 2.10
N ASP A 23 44.04 1.94 1.22
CA ASP A 23 44.09 0.70 0.43
C ASP A 23 43.35 0.89 -0.90
N GLU A 24 44.11 1.30 -1.92
CA GLU A 24 43.59 1.63 -3.24
C GLU A 24 42.97 0.41 -3.95
N GLU A 25 43.66 -0.73 -3.94
CA GLU A 25 43.23 -1.94 -4.66
C GLU A 25 41.94 -2.52 -4.07
N GLN A 26 41.85 -2.59 -2.73
CA GLN A 26 40.65 -3.06 -2.07
C GLN A 26 39.47 -2.08 -2.19
N THR A 27 39.72 -0.77 -2.24
CA THR A 27 38.66 0.23 -2.39
C THR A 27 38.10 0.24 -3.82
N ILE A 28 38.96 0.11 -4.83
CA ILE A 28 38.52 -0.02 -6.23
C ILE A 28 37.69 -1.29 -6.43
N ALA A 29 38.12 -2.43 -5.87
CA ALA A 29 37.36 -3.68 -5.99
C ALA A 29 35.95 -3.54 -5.41
N ARG A 30 35.81 -2.96 -4.21
CA ARG A 30 34.50 -2.71 -3.58
C ARG A 30 33.62 -1.76 -4.40
N LEU A 31 34.20 -0.67 -4.92
CA LEU A 31 33.49 0.28 -5.78
C LEU A 31 32.96 -0.40 -7.05
N VAL A 32 33.77 -1.23 -7.71
CA VAL A 32 33.37 -1.96 -8.92
C VAL A 32 32.22 -2.92 -8.62
N ASP A 33 32.28 -3.68 -7.53
CA ASP A 33 31.23 -4.61 -7.13
C ASP A 33 29.91 -3.86 -6.83
N CYS A 34 29.97 -2.78 -6.05
CA CYS A 34 28.81 -1.93 -5.75
C CYS A 34 28.21 -1.31 -7.01
N MET A 35 29.03 -0.70 -7.87
CA MET A 35 28.57 -0.04 -9.11
C MET A 35 27.95 -1.04 -10.09
N THR A 36 28.47 -2.28 -10.14
CA THR A 36 27.88 -3.36 -10.94
C THR A 36 26.47 -3.68 -10.47
N ILE A 37 26.29 -3.93 -9.17
CA ILE A 37 24.99 -4.23 -8.57
C ILE A 37 24.02 -3.05 -8.74
N ILE A 38 24.48 -1.81 -8.56
CA ILE A 38 23.66 -0.62 -8.79
C ILE A 38 23.18 -0.56 -10.23
N GLY A 39 24.06 -0.78 -11.22
CA GLY A 39 23.68 -0.80 -12.63
C GLY A 39 22.62 -1.86 -12.97
N GLU A 40 22.75 -3.06 -12.39
CA GLU A 40 21.76 -4.13 -12.52
C GLU A 40 20.42 -3.74 -11.90
N ILE A 41 20.42 -3.15 -10.70
CA ILE A 41 19.21 -2.70 -10.01
C ILE A 41 18.53 -1.56 -10.79
N VAL A 42 19.28 -0.57 -11.27
CA VAL A 42 18.73 0.53 -12.09
C VAL A 42 18.00 -0.04 -13.31
N THR A 43 18.66 -0.95 -14.03
CA THR A 43 18.09 -1.58 -15.24
C THR A 43 16.84 -2.40 -14.92
N ARG A 44 16.89 -3.20 -13.83
CA ARG A 44 15.77 -4.04 -13.38
C ARG A 44 14.53 -3.23 -13.02
N PHE A 45 14.69 -2.02 -12.49
CA PHE A 45 13.59 -1.09 -12.18
C PHE A 45 13.28 -0.12 -13.34
N GLU A 46 13.66 -0.46 -14.57
CA GLU A 46 13.37 0.32 -15.79
C GLU A 46 13.97 1.73 -15.76
N GLY A 47 15.07 1.90 -15.04
CA GLY A 47 15.87 3.11 -15.04
C GLY A 47 17.03 3.03 -16.03
N ARG A 48 17.74 4.15 -16.18
CA ARG A 48 18.95 4.25 -16.99
C ARG A 48 20.00 5.05 -16.25
N VAL A 49 21.18 4.46 -16.07
CA VAL A 49 22.38 5.22 -15.66
C VAL A 49 22.79 6.08 -16.85
N PHE A 50 22.76 7.40 -16.68
CA PHE A 50 23.10 8.34 -17.76
C PHE A 50 24.45 9.01 -17.54
N ASN A 51 24.99 8.96 -16.31
CA ASN A 51 26.31 9.49 -16.00
C ASN A 51 26.90 8.77 -14.77
N THR A 52 28.23 8.66 -14.75
CA THR A 52 29.02 8.19 -13.61
C THR A 52 30.20 9.13 -13.46
N ALA A 53 30.43 9.66 -12.27
CA ALA A 53 31.51 10.60 -12.00
C ALA A 53 32.37 10.08 -10.85
N GLY A 54 33.39 9.27 -11.20
CA GLY A 54 34.23 8.60 -10.20
C GLY A 54 33.42 7.54 -9.45
N ASP A 55 33.20 7.80 -8.18
CA ASP A 55 32.43 7.01 -7.22
C ASP A 55 30.94 7.37 -7.15
N ALA A 56 30.52 8.42 -7.87
CA ALA A 56 29.12 8.81 -7.97
C ALA A 56 28.39 8.16 -9.15
N VAL A 57 27.11 7.84 -8.95
CA VAL A 57 26.18 7.33 -9.95
C VAL A 57 25.01 8.28 -10.14
N LEU A 58 24.66 8.56 -11.40
CA LEU A 58 23.48 9.34 -11.77
C LEU A 58 22.58 8.50 -12.67
N ALA A 59 21.35 8.27 -12.20
CA ALA A 59 20.35 7.48 -12.90
C ALA A 59 19.04 8.26 -13.07
N GLU A 60 18.33 7.96 -14.16
CA GLU A 60 16.99 8.48 -14.41
C GLU A 60 15.96 7.36 -14.45
N PHE A 61 14.73 7.70 -14.05
CA PHE A 61 13.57 6.84 -14.13
C PHE A 61 12.38 7.64 -14.67
N SER A 62 11.58 7.00 -15.52
CA SER A 62 10.27 7.52 -15.95
C SER A 62 9.22 7.46 -14.81
N SER A 63 9.44 6.57 -13.84
CA SER A 63 8.57 6.35 -12.68
C SER A 63 9.28 6.75 -11.38
N PRO A 64 8.78 7.74 -10.62
CA PRO A 64 9.36 8.09 -9.31
C PRO A 64 9.25 6.95 -8.29
N VAL A 65 8.27 6.07 -8.44
CA VAL A 65 8.11 4.88 -7.59
C VAL A 65 9.23 3.86 -7.85
N ASN A 66 9.60 3.67 -9.12
CA ASN A 66 10.70 2.78 -9.48
C ASN A 66 12.03 3.33 -8.98
N ALA A 67 12.25 4.65 -9.09
CA ALA A 67 13.44 5.30 -8.55
C ALA A 67 13.59 5.04 -7.04
N LEU A 68 12.51 5.22 -6.28
CA LEU A 68 12.52 4.99 -4.84
C LEU A 68 12.79 3.51 -4.50
N ARG A 69 12.13 2.57 -5.19
CA ARG A 69 12.34 1.13 -4.99
C ARG A 69 13.78 0.71 -5.33
N ALA A 70 14.33 1.26 -6.40
CA ALA A 70 15.71 1.02 -6.81
C ALA A 70 16.68 1.50 -5.72
N ALA A 71 16.51 2.72 -5.19
CA ALA A 71 17.35 3.23 -4.11
C ALA A 71 17.30 2.35 -2.84
N MET A 72 16.11 1.92 -2.44
CA MET A 72 15.95 1.03 -1.28
C MET A 72 16.62 -0.32 -1.50
N GLU A 73 16.42 -0.93 -2.67
CA GLU A 73 17.07 -2.19 -3.02
C GLU A 73 18.59 -2.06 -3.05
N MET A 74 19.13 -0.94 -3.56
CA MET A 74 20.57 -0.66 -3.52
C MET A 74 21.09 -0.66 -2.08
N ARG A 75 20.41 0.04 -1.16
CA ARG A 75 20.79 0.06 0.27
C ARG A 75 20.88 -1.35 0.87
N GLY A 76 19.92 -2.23 0.55
CA GLY A 76 19.93 -3.62 1.01
C GLY A 76 21.01 -4.49 0.34
N ALA A 77 21.18 -4.35 -0.97
CA ALA A 77 22.12 -5.16 -1.76
C ALA A 77 23.58 -4.79 -1.48
N ILE A 78 23.90 -3.51 -1.31
CA ILE A 78 25.25 -3.03 -0.96
C ILE A 78 25.73 -3.63 0.35
N ALA A 79 24.86 -3.78 1.35
CA ALA A 79 25.21 -4.40 2.62
C ALA A 79 25.46 -5.92 2.55
N ALA A 80 25.00 -6.58 1.47
CA ALA A 80 25.27 -7.99 1.22
C ALA A 80 26.57 -8.23 0.44
N VAL A 81 27.16 -7.17 -0.13
CA VAL A 81 28.47 -7.25 -0.78
C VAL A 81 29.56 -7.49 0.27
N PRO A 82 30.55 -8.36 0.02
CA PRO A 82 31.62 -8.59 0.97
C PRO A 82 32.41 -7.32 1.30
N ARG A 83 32.61 -7.05 2.59
CA ARG A 83 33.44 -5.94 3.11
C ARG A 83 32.90 -4.54 2.79
N THR A 84 31.60 -4.45 2.52
CA THR A 84 30.87 -3.20 2.39
C THR A 84 29.81 -3.10 3.48
N SER A 85 29.29 -1.89 3.66
CA SER A 85 28.21 -1.56 4.58
C SER A 85 27.17 -0.74 3.82
N SER A 86 25.91 -0.76 4.27
CA SER A 86 24.91 0.19 3.77
C SER A 86 25.36 1.64 3.97
N GLN A 87 26.18 1.93 4.98
CA GLN A 87 26.72 3.26 5.26
C GLN A 87 27.77 3.73 4.24
N ASP A 88 28.27 2.85 3.39
CA ASP A 88 29.29 3.19 2.40
C ASP A 88 28.73 4.06 1.27
N MET A 89 27.40 4.16 1.13
CA MET A 89 26.76 5.01 0.15
C MET A 89 25.61 5.81 0.73
N ARG A 90 25.32 6.95 0.12
CA ARG A 90 24.13 7.76 0.39
C ARG A 90 23.45 8.15 -0.91
N PHE A 91 22.17 8.46 -0.85
CA PHE A 91 21.36 8.72 -2.04
C PHE A 91 20.45 9.94 -1.89
N GLY A 92 20.26 10.66 -2.99
CA GLY A 92 19.32 11.77 -3.11
C GLY A 92 18.43 11.61 -4.33
N LEU A 93 17.12 11.75 -4.15
CA LEU A 93 16.14 11.64 -5.23
C LEU A 93 15.31 12.91 -5.40
N HIS A 94 15.08 13.29 -6.66
CA HIS A 94 14.29 14.46 -7.03
C HIS A 94 13.49 14.23 -8.31
N LEU A 95 12.26 14.75 -8.37
CA LEU A 95 11.43 14.75 -9.57
C LEU A 95 11.52 16.13 -10.23
N ALA A 96 11.95 16.20 -11.49
CA ALA A 96 12.10 17.48 -12.20
C ALA A 96 11.99 17.36 -13.72
N ASP A 97 11.68 18.48 -14.37
CA ASP A 97 11.83 18.63 -15.83
C ASP A 97 13.32 18.79 -16.17
N VAL A 98 13.83 17.88 -17.00
CA VAL A 98 15.25 17.82 -17.40
C VAL A 98 15.39 17.95 -18.90
N VAL A 99 16.54 18.47 -19.33
CA VAL A 99 16.90 18.61 -20.74
C VAL A 99 17.79 17.45 -21.17
N VAL A 100 17.38 16.76 -22.23
CA VAL A 100 18.17 15.67 -22.84
C VAL A 100 19.25 16.28 -23.74
N VAL A 101 20.51 15.92 -23.47
CA VAL A 101 21.69 16.36 -24.24
C VAL A 101 22.50 15.12 -24.64
N GLY A 102 22.24 14.57 -25.83
CA GLY A 102 22.81 13.29 -26.23
C GLY A 102 22.27 12.17 -25.34
N GLU A 103 23.16 11.41 -24.70
CA GLU A 103 22.78 10.39 -23.71
C GLU A 103 22.69 10.94 -22.28
N ASP A 104 23.17 12.18 -22.04
CA ASP A 104 23.25 12.83 -20.72
C ASP A 104 22.00 13.69 -20.43
N LEU A 105 21.79 14.01 -19.15
CA LEU A 105 20.69 14.87 -18.69
C LEU A 105 21.25 16.10 -17.99
N ARG A 106 20.73 17.27 -18.35
CA ARG A 106 21.15 18.54 -17.76
C ARG A 106 19.95 19.37 -17.33
N GLY A 107 20.17 20.20 -16.32
CA GLY A 107 19.18 21.12 -15.80
C GLY A 107 19.24 21.22 -14.28
N ASP A 108 18.50 22.19 -13.75
CA ASP A 108 18.51 22.47 -12.31
C ASP A 108 18.04 21.27 -11.49
N GLY A 109 17.13 20.45 -12.02
CA GLY A 109 16.65 19.23 -11.37
C GLY A 109 17.74 18.21 -11.02
N VAL A 110 18.76 18.05 -11.89
CA VAL A 110 19.90 17.15 -11.63
C VAL A 110 20.77 17.72 -10.51
N ASN A 111 21.00 19.04 -10.52
CA ASN A 111 21.75 19.72 -9.47
C ASN A 111 21.03 19.64 -8.12
N VAL A 112 19.70 19.79 -8.09
CA VAL A 112 18.91 19.63 -6.87
C VAL A 112 19.06 18.22 -6.32
N ALA A 113 18.93 17.17 -7.14
CA ALA A 113 19.10 15.78 -6.71
C ALA A 113 20.49 15.54 -6.08
N ALA A 114 21.56 16.01 -6.73
CA ALA A 114 22.92 15.90 -6.20
C ALA A 114 23.13 16.69 -4.90
N ARG A 115 22.41 17.81 -4.70
CA ARG A 115 22.48 18.57 -3.45
C ARG A 115 21.71 17.92 -2.31
N ILE A 116 20.63 17.21 -2.62
CA ILE A 116 19.90 16.39 -1.65
C ILE A 116 20.81 15.24 -1.19
N GLU A 117 21.38 14.50 -2.15
CA GLU A 117 22.34 13.41 -1.88
C GLU A 117 23.50 13.88 -0.99
N ALA A 118 24.19 14.96 -1.38
CA ALA A 118 25.33 15.47 -0.62
C ALA A 118 24.97 15.95 0.80
N SER A 119 23.69 16.23 1.07
CA SER A 119 23.19 16.60 2.40
C SER A 119 22.69 15.42 3.23
N ALA A 120 22.59 14.23 2.63
CA ALA A 120 22.22 13.01 3.32
C ALA A 120 23.39 12.49 4.16
N GLU A 121 23.06 11.90 5.31
CA GLU A 121 24.02 11.18 6.13
C GLU A 121 24.43 9.86 5.45
N PRO A 122 25.60 9.28 5.79
CA PRO A 122 26.03 7.98 5.27
C PRO A 122 24.98 6.87 5.48
N GLY A 123 24.62 6.15 4.43
CA GLY A 123 23.59 5.10 4.43
C GLY A 123 22.15 5.59 4.25
N GLU A 124 21.93 6.90 4.25
CA GLU A 124 20.60 7.48 4.13
C GLU A 124 20.16 7.69 2.69
N ILE A 125 18.85 7.64 2.50
CA ILE A 125 18.19 8.01 1.26
C ILE A 125 17.28 9.20 1.57
N GLU A 126 17.57 10.35 0.98
CA GLU A 126 16.75 11.56 1.12
C GLU A 126 16.00 11.88 -0.18
N VAL A 127 14.76 12.37 -0.05
CA VAL A 127 13.91 12.71 -1.20
C VAL A 127 13.33 14.11 -1.07
N SER A 128 13.12 14.78 -2.21
CA SER A 128 12.43 16.06 -2.23
C SER A 128 10.93 15.91 -1.92
N GLY A 129 10.31 16.98 -1.43
CA GLY A 129 8.87 17.04 -1.19
C GLY A 129 8.04 16.76 -2.44
N GLN A 130 8.51 17.19 -3.62
CA GLN A 130 7.85 16.88 -4.89
C GLN A 130 7.83 15.37 -5.17
N LEU A 131 8.95 14.67 -4.94
CA LEU A 131 9.00 13.22 -5.11
C LEU A 131 8.14 12.53 -4.04
N TYR A 132 8.26 12.94 -2.78
CA TYR A 132 7.43 12.45 -1.67
C TYR A 132 5.93 12.53 -1.97
N ASP A 133 5.44 13.68 -2.44
CA ASP A 133 4.03 13.90 -2.76
C ASP A 133 3.52 12.91 -3.85
N HIS A 134 4.40 12.48 -4.77
CA HIS A 134 4.07 11.50 -5.81
C HIS A 134 4.13 10.03 -5.34
N VAL A 135 5.00 9.70 -4.38
CA VAL A 135 5.26 8.30 -4.01
C VAL A 135 4.61 7.86 -2.70
N ARG A 136 4.28 8.77 -1.78
CA ARG A 136 3.84 8.42 -0.40
C ARG A 136 2.65 7.46 -0.33
N ARG A 137 1.74 7.50 -1.31
CA ARG A 137 0.54 6.64 -1.37
C ARG A 137 0.81 5.22 -1.90
N VAL A 138 2.00 4.99 -2.48
CA VAL A 138 2.39 3.74 -3.15
C VAL A 138 3.78 3.25 -2.73
N SER A 139 4.36 3.88 -1.71
CA SER A 139 5.74 3.68 -1.27
C SER A 139 5.86 2.44 -0.37
N PRO A 140 6.89 1.60 -0.52
CA PRO A 140 7.13 0.51 0.40
C PRO A 140 7.75 0.92 1.75
N CYS A 141 8.15 2.18 1.91
CA CYS A 141 8.86 2.70 3.09
C CYS A 141 8.11 3.86 3.78
N ALA A 142 8.39 3.98 5.07
CA ALA A 142 7.98 5.13 5.86
C ALA A 142 8.85 6.35 5.48
N PHE A 143 8.37 7.54 5.83
CA PHE A 143 9.10 8.78 5.64
C PHE A 143 9.17 9.58 6.92
N GLU A 144 10.33 10.11 7.22
CA GLU A 144 10.54 11.07 8.28
C GLU A 144 10.68 12.47 7.67
N ALA A 145 9.93 13.44 8.20
CA ALA A 145 10.06 14.83 7.78
C ALA A 145 11.33 15.44 8.37
N VAL A 146 12.31 15.73 7.51
CA VAL A 146 13.57 16.38 7.91
C VAL A 146 13.39 17.90 8.01
N GLY A 147 12.46 18.45 7.23
CA GLY A 147 12.12 19.87 7.21
C GLY A 147 12.53 20.56 5.91
N GLU A 148 12.47 21.89 5.89
CA GLU A 148 12.91 22.70 4.75
C GLU A 148 14.42 22.96 4.80
N ARG A 149 15.11 22.73 3.69
CA ARG A 149 16.54 23.00 3.53
C ARG A 149 16.78 24.00 2.40
N GLN A 150 17.58 25.03 2.67
CA GLN A 150 18.08 25.93 1.62
C GLN A 150 19.29 25.27 0.93
N LEU A 151 19.07 24.70 -0.25
CA LEU A 151 20.14 24.06 -1.02
C LEU A 151 20.96 25.12 -1.77
N LYS A 152 22.29 24.91 -1.84
CA LYS A 152 23.19 25.83 -2.55
C LYS A 152 22.78 25.97 -4.02
N GLY A 153 22.45 27.19 -4.43
CA GLY A 153 22.08 27.52 -5.81
C GLY A 153 20.61 27.27 -6.16
N VAL A 154 19.78 26.89 -5.18
CA VAL A 154 18.32 26.81 -5.33
C VAL A 154 17.72 28.04 -4.66
N SER A 155 16.77 28.72 -5.32
CA SER A 155 16.19 29.98 -4.83
C SER A 155 15.25 29.77 -3.64
N GLU A 156 14.43 28.72 -3.68
CA GLU A 156 13.45 28.41 -2.64
C GLU A 156 13.91 27.24 -1.77
N PRO A 157 13.58 27.23 -0.46
CA PRO A 157 13.80 26.08 0.39
C PRO A 157 13.10 24.83 -0.15
N VAL A 158 13.77 23.69 -0.10
CA VAL A 158 13.21 22.40 -0.53
C VAL A 158 12.82 21.62 0.72
N ARG A 159 11.57 21.16 0.79
CA ARG A 159 11.13 20.19 1.81
C ARG A 159 11.85 18.86 1.57
N ILE A 160 12.51 18.33 2.59
CA ILE A 160 13.24 17.06 2.54
C ILE A 160 12.57 16.04 3.45
N TYR A 161 12.51 14.81 2.95
CA TYR A 161 12.06 13.64 3.68
C TYR A 161 13.13 12.56 3.63
N ARG A 162 13.41 11.95 4.78
CA ARG A 162 14.29 10.79 4.87
C ARG A 162 13.47 9.52 4.69
N VAL A 163 13.97 8.60 3.89
CA VAL A 163 13.37 7.29 3.63
C VAL A 163 13.75 6.33 4.76
N GLY A 164 12.77 6.00 5.58
CA GLY A 164 12.95 5.11 6.72
C GLY A 164 12.93 3.62 6.35
N ALA A 165 12.70 2.80 7.38
CA ALA A 165 12.54 1.36 7.24
C ALA A 165 11.34 0.99 6.35
N ALA A 166 11.34 -0.27 5.87
CA ALA A 166 10.17 -0.86 5.23
C ALA A 166 8.95 -0.73 6.16
N MET A 167 7.81 -0.35 5.57
CA MET A 167 6.59 -0.14 6.34
C MET A 167 6.07 -1.48 6.86
N ASP A 168 5.63 -1.50 8.11
CA ASP A 168 4.86 -2.63 8.66
C ASP A 168 3.39 -2.60 8.25
N ARG A 169 2.92 -1.44 7.78
CA ARG A 169 1.49 -1.12 7.69
C ARG A 169 1.15 -0.57 6.31
N HIS A 170 1.11 -1.43 5.33
CA HIS A 170 0.61 -1.06 4.02
C HIS A 170 -0.92 -1.04 4.07
N ARG A 171 -1.56 0.00 4.62
CA ARG A 171 -3.03 0.09 4.60
C ARG A 171 -3.47 0.79 3.33
N PHE A 172 -4.13 0.07 2.43
CA PHE A 172 -4.67 0.61 1.17
C PHE A 172 -3.63 1.24 0.22
N GLN A 173 -2.33 0.87 0.30
CA GLN A 173 -1.41 1.20 -0.77
C GLN A 173 -1.79 0.56 -2.10
N ILE A 174 -1.63 1.36 -3.14
CA ILE A 174 -2.12 1.11 -4.49
C ILE A 174 -1.06 0.41 -5.35
N ALA A 175 0.09 0.03 -4.79
CA ALA A 175 1.14 -0.62 -5.57
C ALA A 175 0.64 -1.96 -6.13
N PRO A 176 0.46 -2.11 -7.46
CA PRO A 176 0.01 -3.36 -8.04
C PRO A 176 1.04 -4.45 -7.78
N THR A 177 0.58 -5.63 -7.39
CA THR A 177 1.45 -6.79 -7.16
C THR A 177 1.88 -7.50 -8.44
N ARG A 178 1.23 -7.22 -9.58
CA ARG A 178 1.59 -7.76 -10.89
C ARG A 178 1.10 -6.85 -12.02
N ALA A 179 1.77 -6.88 -13.18
CA ALA A 179 1.14 -6.42 -14.42
C ALA A 179 0.01 -7.41 -14.79
N ALA A 180 -1.22 -6.93 -14.96
CA ALA A 180 -2.35 -7.82 -15.21
C ALA A 180 -2.27 -8.43 -16.64
N PRO A 181 -2.35 -9.76 -16.78
CA PRO A 181 -2.70 -10.34 -18.07
C PRO A 181 -4.15 -9.98 -18.41
N PRO A 182 -4.51 -9.84 -19.70
CA PRO A 182 -5.88 -9.58 -20.10
C PRO A 182 -6.80 -10.68 -19.55
N SER A 183 -7.81 -10.28 -18.79
CA SER A 183 -8.78 -11.20 -18.18
C SER A 183 -9.96 -11.41 -19.11
N ALA A 184 -10.51 -12.63 -19.14
CA ALA A 184 -11.77 -12.88 -19.84
C ALA A 184 -12.88 -12.01 -19.22
N VAL A 185 -13.65 -11.33 -20.07
CA VAL A 185 -14.74 -10.46 -19.62
C VAL A 185 -15.80 -11.31 -18.91
N ARG A 186 -16.07 -10.98 -17.64
CA ARG A 186 -17.08 -11.67 -16.84
C ARG A 186 -18.47 -11.08 -17.09
N PRO A 187 -19.55 -11.87 -17.14
CA PRO A 187 -20.89 -11.31 -17.15
C PRO A 187 -21.19 -10.56 -15.84
N ASN A 188 -22.14 -9.62 -15.88
CA ASN A 188 -22.58 -8.82 -14.72
C ASN A 188 -21.43 -8.18 -13.92
N SER A 189 -20.34 -7.82 -14.60
CA SER A 189 -19.13 -7.32 -13.96
C SER A 189 -18.97 -5.82 -14.16
N VAL A 190 -18.64 -5.12 -13.07
CA VAL A 190 -18.53 -3.66 -13.05
C VAL A 190 -17.28 -3.21 -12.30
N VAL A 191 -16.67 -2.12 -12.78
CA VAL A 191 -15.66 -1.35 -12.04
C VAL A 191 -16.14 0.08 -11.88
N VAL A 192 -15.89 0.68 -10.72
CA VAL A 192 -16.06 2.12 -10.49
C VAL A 192 -14.69 2.78 -10.61
N THR A 193 -14.49 3.62 -11.62
CA THR A 193 -13.24 4.39 -11.76
C THR A 193 -13.19 5.54 -10.75
N PRO A 194 -12.00 5.98 -10.30
CA PRO A 194 -11.89 7.12 -9.41
C PRO A 194 -12.61 8.33 -9.98
N PHE A 195 -13.53 8.92 -9.21
CA PHE A 195 -14.26 10.08 -9.66
C PHE A 195 -13.30 11.26 -9.87
N ALA A 196 -13.37 11.85 -11.05
CA ALA A 196 -12.54 12.98 -11.42
C ALA A 196 -12.94 14.25 -10.66
N THR A 197 -11.95 15.08 -10.34
CA THR A 197 -12.13 16.44 -9.83
C THR A 197 -11.52 17.44 -10.81
N ALA A 198 -11.77 18.74 -10.61
CA ALA A 198 -11.08 19.77 -11.38
C ALA A 198 -9.58 19.76 -11.04
N ALA A 199 -8.71 20.12 -12.00
CA ALA A 199 -7.26 20.22 -11.75
C ALA A 199 -6.89 21.23 -10.65
N SER A 200 -7.77 22.20 -10.38
CA SER A 200 -7.63 23.19 -9.31
C SER A 200 -8.45 22.84 -8.05
N ALA A 201 -8.87 21.57 -7.91
CA ALA A 201 -9.65 21.14 -6.76
C ALA A 201 -8.85 21.29 -5.47
N ASP A 202 -9.52 21.77 -4.43
CA ASP A 202 -8.98 21.73 -3.08
C ASP A 202 -8.94 20.28 -2.54
N GLN A 203 -8.26 20.12 -1.40
CA GLN A 203 -8.22 18.84 -0.71
C GLN A 203 -9.63 18.36 -0.32
N ASP A 204 -10.54 19.30 -0.06
CA ASP A 204 -11.91 19.02 0.34
C ASP A 204 -12.71 18.28 -0.74
N GLN A 205 -12.62 18.74 -1.99
CA GLN A 205 -13.23 18.08 -3.15
C GLN A 205 -12.56 16.75 -3.47
N THR A 206 -11.24 16.67 -3.30
CA THR A 206 -10.47 15.44 -3.60
C THR A 206 -10.87 14.30 -2.67
N PHE A 207 -10.95 14.52 -1.35
CA PHE A 207 -11.37 13.46 -0.44
C PHE A 207 -12.84 13.07 -0.68
N LEU A 208 -13.70 14.03 -1.05
CA LEU A 208 -15.11 13.72 -1.32
C LEU A 208 -15.26 12.81 -2.53
N ALA A 209 -14.54 13.10 -3.62
CA ALA A 209 -14.54 12.27 -4.81
C ALA A 209 -13.99 10.87 -4.53
N GLU A 210 -12.89 10.76 -3.76
CA GLU A 210 -12.36 9.47 -3.31
C GLU A 210 -13.37 8.71 -2.44
N GLY A 211 -13.96 9.37 -1.44
CA GLY A 211 -14.95 8.76 -0.55
C GLY A 211 -16.18 8.26 -1.27
N MET A 212 -16.73 9.04 -2.20
CA MET A 212 -17.85 8.61 -3.03
C MET A 212 -17.49 7.43 -3.94
N THR A 213 -16.28 7.42 -4.51
CA THR A 213 -15.80 6.26 -5.30
C THR A 213 -15.80 4.99 -4.45
N ASP A 214 -15.32 5.10 -3.21
CA ASP A 214 -15.20 3.97 -2.28
C ASP A 214 -16.54 3.44 -1.85
N ASP A 215 -17.44 4.33 -1.43
CA ASP A 215 -18.76 3.94 -0.96
C ASP A 215 -19.56 3.30 -2.11
N LEU A 216 -19.49 3.83 -3.34
CA LEU A 216 -20.14 3.19 -4.49
C LEU A 216 -19.58 1.80 -4.77
N THR A 217 -18.25 1.67 -4.71
CA THR A 217 -17.57 0.38 -4.90
C THR A 217 -18.02 -0.62 -3.84
N LEU A 218 -18.08 -0.18 -2.57
CA LEU A 218 -18.49 -1.02 -1.44
C LEU A 218 -19.96 -1.45 -1.56
N GLU A 219 -20.88 -0.51 -1.76
CA GLU A 219 -22.32 -0.78 -1.88
C GLU A 219 -22.62 -1.74 -3.04
N LEU A 220 -21.99 -1.55 -4.20
CA LEU A 220 -22.10 -2.50 -5.32
C LEU A 220 -21.50 -3.87 -4.96
N SER A 221 -20.39 -3.92 -4.21
CA SER A 221 -19.71 -5.17 -3.84
C SER A 221 -20.53 -6.04 -2.87
N ARG A 222 -21.51 -5.46 -2.19
CA ARG A 222 -22.46 -6.18 -1.32
C ARG A 222 -23.54 -6.92 -2.11
N LEU A 223 -23.78 -6.54 -3.37
CA LEU A 223 -24.76 -7.19 -4.24
C LEU A 223 -24.18 -8.50 -4.80
N LYS A 224 -24.81 -9.62 -4.45
CA LYS A 224 -24.40 -10.97 -4.84
C LYS A 224 -24.60 -11.23 -6.34
N SER A 225 -25.53 -10.52 -6.96
CA SER A 225 -25.82 -10.60 -8.39
C SER A 225 -24.75 -9.94 -9.28
N LEU A 226 -23.86 -9.13 -8.69
CA LEU A 226 -22.79 -8.43 -9.37
C LEU A 226 -21.44 -9.09 -9.12
N PHE A 227 -20.55 -8.95 -10.10
CA PHE A 227 -19.12 -9.05 -9.89
C PHE A 227 -18.57 -7.62 -9.86
N VAL A 228 -17.90 -7.22 -8.78
CA VAL A 228 -17.35 -5.88 -8.64
C VAL A 228 -15.84 -5.97 -8.51
N THR A 229 -15.13 -5.22 -9.34
CA THR A 229 -13.67 -5.11 -9.23
C THR A 229 -13.31 -4.14 -8.11
N SER A 230 -12.25 -4.46 -7.36
CA SER A 230 -11.87 -3.67 -6.18
C SER A 230 -11.46 -2.23 -6.50
N ARG A 231 -11.46 -1.41 -5.45
CA ARG A 231 -10.89 -0.07 -5.46
C ARG A 231 -9.41 -0.06 -5.87
N SER A 232 -8.58 -0.97 -5.33
CA SER A 232 -7.14 -1.03 -5.61
C SER A 232 -6.87 -1.30 -7.09
N ALA A 233 -7.66 -2.17 -7.71
CA ALA A 233 -7.57 -2.41 -9.15
C ALA A 233 -7.97 -1.21 -10.00
N SER A 234 -8.91 -0.41 -9.51
CA SER A 234 -9.36 0.80 -10.19
C SER A 234 -8.34 1.95 -10.08
N SER A 235 -7.69 2.10 -8.93
CA SER A 235 -6.76 3.21 -8.67
C SER A 235 -5.40 3.08 -9.37
N VAL A 236 -5.05 1.90 -9.88
CA VAL A 236 -3.86 1.70 -10.72
C VAL A 236 -4.06 2.08 -12.18
N LEU A 237 -5.31 2.31 -12.61
CA LEU A 237 -5.62 2.65 -14.00
C LEU A 237 -4.96 3.97 -14.39
N ARG A 238 -4.28 3.97 -15.53
CA ARG A 238 -3.66 5.16 -16.16
C ARG A 238 -4.41 5.63 -17.39
N THR A 239 -5.49 4.95 -17.73
CA THR A 239 -6.33 5.19 -18.90
C THR A 239 -7.75 5.49 -18.45
N ALA A 240 -8.42 6.37 -19.18
CA ALA A 240 -9.85 6.62 -19.05
C ALA A 240 -10.65 5.89 -20.14
N ASP A 241 -9.98 5.14 -21.02
CA ASP A 241 -10.65 4.39 -22.09
C ASP A 241 -11.38 3.17 -21.51
N PRO A 242 -12.72 3.12 -21.58
CA PRO A 242 -13.51 2.01 -21.04
C PRO A 242 -13.18 0.66 -21.70
N VAL A 243 -12.75 0.65 -22.97
CA VAL A 243 -12.40 -0.60 -23.67
C VAL A 243 -11.10 -1.17 -23.13
N GLU A 244 -10.10 -0.31 -22.92
CA GLU A 244 -8.84 -0.71 -22.33
C GLU A 244 -9.03 -1.18 -20.89
N ILE A 245 -9.82 -0.46 -20.09
CA ILE A 245 -10.17 -0.83 -18.71
C ILE A 245 -10.83 -2.21 -18.68
N GLY A 246 -11.83 -2.44 -19.55
CA GLY A 246 -12.52 -3.73 -19.65
C GLY A 246 -11.58 -4.90 -19.97
N ARG A 247 -10.64 -4.69 -20.88
CA ARG A 247 -9.62 -5.70 -21.23
C ARG A 247 -8.65 -5.96 -20.08
N MET A 248 -8.21 -4.92 -19.38
CA MET A 248 -7.27 -5.03 -18.26
C MET A 248 -7.89 -5.75 -17.06
N LEU A 249 -9.14 -5.41 -16.71
CA LEU A 249 -9.80 -5.89 -15.49
C LEU A 249 -10.76 -7.06 -15.74
N GLY A 250 -11.06 -7.41 -17.00
CA GLY A 250 -12.04 -8.44 -17.34
C GLY A 250 -13.47 -8.05 -16.96
N VAL A 251 -13.80 -6.75 -17.06
CA VAL A 251 -15.12 -6.23 -16.71
C VAL A 251 -15.94 -5.86 -17.93
N ARG A 252 -17.26 -6.05 -17.86
CA ARG A 252 -18.23 -5.76 -18.93
C ARG A 252 -18.70 -4.30 -18.89
N TYR A 253 -18.68 -3.69 -17.71
CA TYR A 253 -19.17 -2.34 -17.49
C TYR A 253 -18.19 -1.49 -16.69
N VAL A 254 -18.12 -0.20 -17.04
CA VAL A 254 -17.35 0.83 -16.33
C VAL A 254 -18.31 1.91 -15.86
N VAL A 255 -18.27 2.20 -14.56
CA VAL A 255 -18.90 3.39 -13.97
C VAL A 255 -17.84 4.48 -13.88
N ALA A 256 -18.01 5.52 -14.68
CA ALA A 256 -17.14 6.69 -14.71
C ALA A 256 -17.88 7.92 -14.21
N GLY A 257 -17.19 8.82 -13.52
CA GLY A 257 -17.83 10.01 -12.98
C GLY A 257 -16.88 11.12 -12.58
N SER A 258 -17.47 12.26 -12.22
CA SER A 258 -16.77 13.42 -11.69
C SER A 258 -17.60 14.08 -10.61
N VAL A 259 -16.95 14.59 -9.57
CA VAL A 259 -17.60 15.29 -8.47
C VAL A 259 -17.08 16.71 -8.37
N ARG A 260 -18.00 17.65 -8.14
CA ARG A 260 -17.68 19.04 -7.81
C ARG A 260 -18.58 19.52 -6.70
N LYS A 261 -17.99 19.95 -5.58
CA LYS A 261 -18.69 20.64 -4.49
C LYS A 261 -18.50 22.15 -4.67
N SER A 262 -19.58 22.92 -4.52
CA SER A 262 -19.57 24.38 -4.59
C SER A 262 -20.52 24.94 -3.54
N GLY A 263 -19.96 25.37 -2.41
CA GLY A 263 -20.75 25.72 -1.23
C GLY A 263 -21.54 24.51 -0.73
N ALA A 264 -22.86 24.68 -0.57
CA ALA A 264 -23.78 23.62 -0.14
C ALA A 264 -24.26 22.70 -1.28
N GLN A 265 -23.82 22.92 -2.52
CA GLN A 265 -24.28 22.13 -3.67
C GLN A 265 -23.21 21.14 -4.10
N VAL A 266 -23.63 19.91 -4.40
CA VAL A 266 -22.79 18.90 -5.05
C VAL A 266 -23.31 18.65 -6.47
N ARG A 267 -22.38 18.62 -7.42
CA ARG A 267 -22.64 18.20 -8.79
C ARG A 267 -21.90 16.89 -9.05
N VAL A 268 -22.64 15.88 -9.46
CA VAL A 268 -22.13 14.57 -9.83
C VAL A 268 -22.47 14.34 -11.30
N ASN A 269 -21.45 14.17 -12.14
CA ASN A 269 -21.65 13.60 -13.46
C ASN A 269 -21.30 12.12 -13.37
N ILE A 270 -22.16 11.25 -13.90
CA ILE A 270 -21.92 9.82 -13.88
C ILE A 270 -22.37 9.17 -15.18
N SER A 271 -21.65 8.13 -15.59
CA SER A 271 -21.90 7.39 -16.81
C SER A 271 -21.66 5.90 -16.57
N LEU A 272 -22.51 5.07 -17.19
CA LEU A 272 -22.30 3.63 -17.29
C LEU A 272 -22.00 3.26 -18.73
N ILE A 273 -20.86 2.63 -18.95
CA ILE A 273 -20.30 2.35 -20.28
C ILE A 273 -20.04 0.85 -20.41
N GLU A 274 -20.42 0.24 -21.53
CA GLU A 274 -20.09 -1.13 -21.89
C GLU A 274 -18.69 -1.19 -22.53
N THR A 275 -17.88 -2.17 -22.13
CA THR A 275 -16.43 -2.19 -22.44
C THR A 275 -16.04 -2.89 -23.75
N GLY A 276 -16.93 -3.65 -24.37
CA GLY A 276 -16.66 -4.34 -25.63
C GLY A 276 -16.44 -3.38 -26.80
N GLN A 277 -17.26 -2.33 -26.90
CA GLN A 277 -17.12 -1.30 -27.93
C GLN A 277 -17.09 0.14 -27.37
N GLY A 278 -17.10 0.30 -26.04
CA GLY A 278 -17.17 1.62 -25.39
C GLY A 278 -18.56 2.24 -25.50
N HIS A 279 -19.62 1.43 -25.59
CA HIS A 279 -20.98 1.95 -25.79
C HIS A 279 -21.52 2.57 -24.49
N LEU A 280 -21.82 3.87 -24.53
CA LEU A 280 -22.47 4.58 -23.43
C LEU A 280 -23.92 4.10 -23.29
N LEU A 281 -24.24 3.44 -22.17
CA LEU A 281 -25.59 2.96 -21.89
C LEU A 281 -26.48 4.08 -21.36
N TRP A 282 -25.93 4.88 -20.44
CA TRP A 282 -26.57 6.09 -19.96
C TRP A 282 -25.54 7.02 -19.32
N SER A 283 -25.89 8.30 -19.27
CA SER A 283 -25.19 9.33 -18.51
C SER A 283 -26.19 10.17 -17.76
N ASP A 284 -25.81 10.68 -16.60
CA ASP A 284 -26.61 11.60 -15.81
C ASP A 284 -25.77 12.76 -15.26
N ARG A 285 -26.45 13.86 -15.00
CA ARG A 285 -25.90 15.06 -14.37
C ARG A 285 -26.81 15.46 -13.23
N ILE A 286 -26.39 15.12 -12.02
CA ILE A 286 -27.15 15.32 -10.80
C ILE A 286 -26.57 16.54 -10.09
N GLN A 287 -27.41 17.52 -9.78
CA GLN A 287 -27.04 18.67 -8.97
C GLN A 287 -28.06 18.82 -7.84
N ARG A 288 -27.61 18.61 -6.60
CA ARG A 288 -28.44 18.63 -5.41
C ARG A 288 -27.67 19.22 -4.22
N PRO A 289 -28.34 19.57 -3.12
CA PRO A 289 -27.68 19.88 -1.86
C PRO A 289 -26.75 18.75 -1.42
N PHE A 290 -25.65 19.07 -0.74
CA PHE A 290 -24.70 18.08 -0.22
C PHE A 290 -25.35 17.16 0.81
N GLU A 291 -26.38 17.66 1.50
CA GLU A 291 -27.26 16.93 2.42
C GLU A 291 -27.92 15.70 1.79
N GLU A 292 -28.11 15.72 0.47
CA GLU A 292 -28.73 14.63 -0.29
C GLU A 292 -27.69 13.74 -0.99
N VAL A 293 -26.38 13.91 -0.75
CA VAL A 293 -25.34 13.18 -1.49
C VAL A 293 -25.48 11.67 -1.33
N LEU A 294 -25.90 11.18 -0.16
CA LEU A 294 -26.11 9.75 0.07
C LEU A 294 -27.32 9.21 -0.69
N ASP A 295 -28.36 10.04 -0.92
CA ASP A 295 -29.48 9.66 -1.77
C ASP A 295 -29.06 9.54 -3.24
N ILE A 296 -28.17 10.44 -3.70
CA ILE A 296 -27.56 10.35 -5.03
C ILE A 296 -26.82 9.02 -5.18
N MET A 297 -26.05 8.60 -4.16
CA MET A 297 -25.30 7.34 -4.17
C MET A 297 -26.21 6.12 -4.25
N ASP A 298 -27.32 6.12 -3.52
CA ASP A 298 -28.33 5.06 -3.56
C ASP A 298 -29.01 4.97 -4.93
N GLU A 299 -29.41 6.11 -5.49
CA GLU A 299 -30.01 6.18 -6.83
C GLU A 299 -29.06 5.63 -7.90
N ILE A 300 -27.78 6.01 -7.81
CA ILE A 300 -26.72 5.50 -8.69
C ILE A 300 -26.55 3.99 -8.52
N THR A 301 -26.43 3.50 -7.28
CA THR A 301 -26.23 2.07 -6.97
C THR A 301 -27.37 1.24 -7.53
N ALA A 302 -28.62 1.62 -7.25
CA ALA A 302 -29.80 0.91 -7.74
C ALA A 302 -29.86 0.90 -9.28
N ARG A 303 -29.53 2.03 -9.93
CA ARG A 303 -29.56 2.14 -11.40
C ARG A 303 -28.45 1.35 -12.09
N VAL A 304 -27.22 1.40 -11.57
CA VAL A 304 -26.11 0.59 -12.07
C VAL A 304 -26.49 -0.88 -11.97
N ALA A 305 -26.94 -1.30 -10.80
CA ALA A 305 -27.24 -2.69 -10.54
C ALA A 305 -28.41 -3.18 -11.41
N ALA A 306 -29.48 -2.39 -11.58
CA ALA A 306 -30.59 -2.71 -12.47
C ALA A 306 -30.16 -2.82 -13.95
N THR A 307 -29.22 -1.98 -14.39
CA THR A 307 -28.71 -2.02 -15.78
C THR A 307 -27.78 -3.23 -16.02
N VAL A 308 -26.94 -3.56 -15.03
CA VAL A 308 -25.92 -4.61 -15.15
C VAL A 308 -26.51 -6.00 -14.96
N SER A 309 -27.33 -6.22 -13.93
CA SER A 309 -27.91 -7.55 -13.62
C SER A 309 -29.26 -7.79 -14.31
N GLY A 310 -29.94 -6.74 -14.80
CA GLY A 310 -31.26 -6.79 -15.44
C GLY A 310 -32.43 -7.07 -14.49
N ARG A 311 -32.25 -7.94 -13.48
CA ARG A 311 -33.19 -8.20 -12.38
C ARG A 311 -32.44 -8.18 -11.07
N ILE A 312 -32.87 -7.33 -10.15
CA ILE A 312 -32.38 -7.29 -8.77
C ILE A 312 -33.58 -7.33 -7.85
N GLU A 313 -33.53 -8.24 -6.88
CA GLU A 313 -34.57 -8.32 -5.87
C GLU A 313 -34.45 -7.12 -4.92
N GLN A 314 -35.58 -6.48 -4.59
CA GLN A 314 -35.59 -5.37 -3.62
C GLN A 314 -35.05 -5.80 -2.24
N SER A 315 -35.22 -7.07 -1.88
CA SER A 315 -34.63 -7.70 -0.70
C SER A 315 -33.10 -7.67 -0.71
N GLU A 316 -32.47 -7.90 -1.87
CA GLU A 316 -31.02 -7.84 -2.03
C GLU A 316 -30.52 -6.40 -1.86
N LEU A 317 -31.15 -5.42 -2.51
CA LEU A 317 -30.82 -3.99 -2.34
C LEU A 317 -30.99 -3.53 -0.89
N ALA A 318 -32.09 -3.93 -0.24
CA ALA A 318 -32.33 -3.57 1.16
C ALA A 318 -31.29 -4.21 2.09
N ALA A 319 -30.91 -5.48 1.87
CA ALA A 319 -29.89 -6.17 2.65
C ALA A 319 -28.46 -5.65 2.39
N ALA A 320 -28.23 -5.02 1.23
CA ALA A 320 -26.95 -4.45 0.83
C ALA A 320 -26.75 -3.00 1.28
N ARG A 321 -27.76 -2.33 1.86
CA ARG A 321 -27.62 -0.95 2.36
C ARG A 321 -26.93 -0.90 3.71
N LEU A 322 -25.96 -0.01 3.89
CA LEU A 322 -25.37 0.28 5.19
C LEU A 322 -26.25 1.24 5.99
N LYS A 323 -26.10 1.23 7.32
CA LYS A 323 -26.70 2.28 8.14
C LYS A 323 -26.05 3.62 7.79
N ARG A 324 -26.89 4.56 7.38
CA ARG A 324 -26.44 5.91 7.01
C ARG A 324 -26.16 6.76 8.25
N PRO A 325 -25.22 7.72 8.17
CA PRO A 325 -25.15 8.80 9.14
C PRO A 325 -26.40 9.68 9.03
N GLU A 326 -26.89 10.16 10.17
CA GLU A 326 -27.91 11.21 10.28
C GLU A 326 -27.30 12.61 10.10
N SER A 327 -25.97 12.74 10.29
CA SER A 327 -25.23 14.00 10.15
C SER A 327 -24.24 13.96 8.99
N MET A 328 -24.43 14.84 8.01
CA MET A 328 -23.46 14.99 6.92
C MET A 328 -22.09 15.52 7.38
N SER A 329 -22.06 16.26 8.49
CA SER A 329 -20.78 16.63 9.08
C SER A 329 -20.06 15.38 9.60
N ALA A 330 -20.76 14.44 10.24
CA ALA A 330 -20.15 13.17 10.65
C ALA A 330 -19.59 12.38 9.46
N TYR A 331 -20.31 12.37 8.34
CA TYR A 331 -19.85 11.77 7.09
C TYR A 331 -18.55 12.42 6.56
N GLU A 332 -18.47 13.76 6.51
CA GLU A 332 -17.24 14.45 6.09
C GLU A 332 -16.05 14.15 7.02
N HIS A 333 -16.27 14.15 8.33
CA HIS A 333 -15.24 13.79 9.31
C HIS A 333 -14.76 12.36 9.10
N TYR A 334 -15.68 11.42 8.84
CA TYR A 334 -15.36 10.04 8.53
C TYR A 334 -14.48 9.91 7.28
N LEU A 335 -14.84 10.58 6.17
CA LEU A 335 -14.05 10.54 4.94
C LEU A 335 -12.63 11.11 5.14
N ARG A 336 -12.48 12.19 5.91
CA ARG A 336 -11.15 12.72 6.29
C ARG A 336 -10.36 11.72 7.13
N GLY A 337 -11.02 11.04 8.07
CA GLY A 337 -10.41 9.96 8.84
C GLY A 337 -9.91 8.82 7.95
N LEU A 338 -10.67 8.45 6.92
CA LEU A 338 -10.24 7.43 5.95
C LEU A 338 -9.01 7.86 5.13
N ASP A 339 -8.92 9.11 4.68
CA ASP A 339 -7.75 9.59 3.93
C ASP A 339 -6.46 9.46 4.77
N HIS A 340 -6.52 9.88 6.04
CA HIS A 340 -5.41 9.68 6.97
C HIS A 340 -5.16 8.19 7.25
N HIS A 341 -6.21 7.38 7.40
CA HIS A 341 -6.08 5.94 7.64
C HIS A 341 -5.35 5.21 6.50
N ARG A 342 -5.47 5.67 5.25
CA ARG A 342 -4.72 5.13 4.09
C ARG A 342 -3.23 5.44 4.17
N LEU A 343 -2.86 6.50 4.88
CA LEU A 343 -1.48 6.93 5.09
C LEU A 343 -0.92 6.40 6.42
N ALA A 344 -1.65 5.52 7.12
CA ALA A 344 -1.32 5.01 8.45
C ALA A 344 0.07 4.37 8.60
N GLY A 345 0.62 3.81 7.53
CA GLY A 345 1.98 3.27 7.59
C GLY A 345 3.05 4.18 7.00
N VAL A 346 2.68 5.29 6.36
CA VAL A 346 3.64 6.30 5.89
C VAL A 346 4.29 6.98 7.10
N ALA A 347 3.47 7.31 8.10
CA ALA A 347 3.89 7.82 9.39
C ALA A 347 2.80 7.59 10.46
N ASP A 348 3.21 7.33 11.70
CA ASP A 348 2.29 7.13 12.83
C ASP A 348 1.38 8.35 13.07
N LEU A 349 1.82 9.57 12.74
CA LEU A 349 1.00 10.79 12.80
C LEU A 349 -0.34 10.63 12.07
N HIS A 350 -0.35 9.91 10.94
CA HIS A 350 -1.58 9.68 10.19
C HIS A 350 -2.57 8.80 10.96
N LEU A 351 -2.13 7.89 11.82
CA LEU A 351 -3.03 7.13 12.70
C LEU A 351 -3.70 8.03 13.74
N TYR A 352 -2.92 8.92 14.37
CA TYR A 352 -3.45 9.87 15.35
C TYR A 352 -4.46 10.83 14.71
N GLU A 353 -4.15 11.37 13.52
CA GLU A 353 -5.09 12.22 12.78
C GLU A 353 -6.33 11.44 12.33
N ALA A 354 -6.19 10.19 11.86
CA ALA A 354 -7.34 9.35 11.52
C ALA A 354 -8.26 9.15 12.72
N MET A 355 -7.70 8.77 13.88
CA MET A 355 -8.44 8.62 15.14
C MET A 355 -9.17 9.91 15.52
N ARG A 356 -8.48 11.06 15.48
CA ARG A 356 -9.06 12.36 15.78
C ARG A 356 -10.23 12.71 14.87
N TRP A 357 -10.13 12.41 13.57
CA TRP A 357 -11.22 12.62 12.63
C TRP A 357 -12.40 11.68 12.87
N PHE A 358 -12.15 10.41 13.18
CA PHE A 358 -13.21 9.48 13.57
C PHE A 358 -13.88 9.90 14.89
N GLU A 359 -13.15 10.45 15.86
CA GLU A 359 -13.71 11.01 17.09
C GLU A 359 -14.67 12.18 16.83
N LYS A 360 -14.31 13.08 15.92
CA LYS A 360 -15.22 14.15 15.50
C LYS A 360 -16.47 13.58 14.80
N ALA A 361 -16.32 12.52 14.00
CA ALA A 361 -17.46 11.85 13.38
C ALA A 361 -18.39 11.22 14.43
N MET A 362 -17.83 10.52 15.43
CA MET A 362 -18.58 9.92 16.55
C MET A 362 -19.31 10.98 17.39
N GLN A 363 -18.71 12.15 17.60
CA GLN A 363 -19.33 13.27 18.32
C GLN A 363 -20.46 13.92 17.51
N ALA A 364 -20.27 14.07 16.20
CA ALA A 364 -21.23 14.68 15.30
C ALA A 364 -22.46 13.77 15.04
N ASP A 365 -22.28 12.45 15.15
CA ASP A 365 -23.35 11.45 15.04
C ASP A 365 -23.02 10.20 15.86
N PRO A 366 -23.52 10.11 17.10
CA PRO A 366 -23.36 8.92 17.94
C PRO A 366 -24.07 7.67 17.39
N GLY A 367 -24.98 7.81 16.43
CA GLY A 367 -25.69 6.70 15.79
C GLY A 367 -24.92 6.06 14.63
N PHE A 368 -23.86 6.72 14.14
CA PHE A 368 -23.05 6.27 13.02
C PHE A 368 -21.95 5.29 13.48
N GLY A 369 -22.22 3.99 13.37
CA GLY A 369 -21.35 2.92 13.91
C GLY A 369 -19.98 2.79 13.25
N ARG A 370 -19.88 3.01 11.93
CA ARG A 370 -18.66 2.82 11.14
C ARG A 370 -17.43 3.58 11.69
N PRO A 371 -17.51 4.88 12.06
CA PRO A 371 -16.43 5.59 12.73
C PRO A 371 -15.86 4.89 13.97
N PHE A 372 -16.69 4.28 14.82
CA PHE A 372 -16.23 3.58 16.02
C PHE A 372 -15.33 2.41 15.67
N ALA A 373 -15.73 1.59 14.69
CA ALA A 373 -14.92 0.47 14.21
C ALA A 373 -13.61 0.96 13.56
N MET A 374 -13.69 1.96 12.67
CA MET A 374 -12.50 2.47 11.97
C MET A 374 -11.51 3.19 12.91
N HIS A 375 -12.00 3.80 13.98
CA HIS A 375 -11.17 4.30 15.08
C HIS A 375 -10.38 3.16 15.73
N VAL A 376 -11.03 2.05 16.12
CA VAL A 376 -10.35 0.87 16.67
C VAL A 376 -9.35 0.30 15.67
N CYS A 377 -9.71 0.20 14.39
CA CYS A 377 -8.79 -0.28 13.37
C CYS A 377 -7.52 0.58 13.33
N SER A 378 -7.64 1.90 13.39
CA SER A 378 -6.50 2.82 13.45
C SER A 378 -5.69 2.65 14.73
N TRP A 379 -6.38 2.67 15.87
CA TRP A 379 -5.78 2.57 17.20
C TRP A 379 -5.04 1.25 17.43
N SER A 380 -5.54 0.13 16.87
CA SER A 380 -4.95 -1.21 17.01
C SER A 380 -3.51 -1.37 16.52
N SER A 381 -3.01 -0.37 15.80
CA SER A 381 -1.63 -0.31 15.35
C SER A 381 -0.71 0.48 16.28
N LEU A 382 -1.23 1.20 17.28
CA LEU A 382 -0.44 2.02 18.19
C LEU A 382 -0.07 1.25 19.47
N PRO A 383 1.07 1.58 20.11
CA PRO A 383 1.45 0.97 21.40
C PRO A 383 0.43 1.21 22.52
N SER A 384 -0.36 2.28 22.41
CA SER A 384 -1.42 2.63 23.38
C SER A 384 -2.68 1.77 23.25
N PHE A 385 -2.74 0.84 22.30
CA PHE A 385 -3.94 0.05 22.06
C PHE A 385 -4.31 -0.83 23.25
N ASP A 386 -5.50 -0.59 23.80
CA ASP A 386 -6.10 -1.47 24.79
C ASP A 386 -7.10 -2.42 24.10
N LEU A 387 -6.83 -3.72 24.22
CA LEU A 387 -7.58 -4.76 23.50
C LEU A 387 -9.03 -4.87 23.99
N GLU A 388 -9.27 -4.66 25.29
CA GLU A 388 -10.60 -4.75 25.90
C GLU A 388 -11.47 -3.55 25.51
N ALA A 389 -10.93 -2.34 25.60
CA ALA A 389 -11.59 -1.12 25.14
C ALA A 389 -11.87 -1.16 23.63
N GLY A 390 -10.91 -1.66 22.83
CA GLY A 390 -11.12 -1.87 21.40
C GLY A 390 -12.25 -2.85 21.10
N GLU A 391 -12.36 -3.93 21.88
CA GLU A 391 -13.47 -4.89 21.77
C GLU A 391 -14.82 -4.24 22.10
N LEU A 392 -14.90 -3.52 23.22
CA LEU A 392 -16.14 -2.85 23.65
C LEU A 392 -16.59 -1.81 22.61
N GLN A 393 -15.67 -0.99 22.11
CA GLN A 393 -15.99 0.02 21.10
C GLN A 393 -16.42 -0.61 19.76
N THR A 394 -15.81 -1.72 19.36
CA THR A 394 -16.23 -2.46 18.15
C THR A 394 -17.57 -3.16 18.35
N ALA A 395 -17.86 -3.65 19.57
CA ALA A 395 -19.17 -4.22 19.90
C ALA A 395 -20.26 -3.15 19.80
N HIS A 396 -20.00 -1.95 20.30
CA HIS A 396 -20.92 -0.82 20.15
C HIS A 396 -21.17 -0.45 18.67
N ALA A 397 -20.13 -0.47 17.83
CA ALA A 397 -20.29 -0.27 16.39
C ALA A 397 -21.26 -1.30 15.76
N LEU A 398 -21.17 -2.56 16.17
CA LEU A 398 -22.04 -3.65 15.71
C LEU A 398 -23.46 -3.59 16.29
N GLU A 399 -23.64 -3.04 17.49
CA GLU A 399 -24.97 -2.72 18.03
C GLU A 399 -25.66 -1.64 17.20
N LEU A 400 -24.90 -0.64 16.74
CA LEU A 400 -25.39 0.43 15.91
C LEU A 400 -25.71 -0.02 14.48
N ASP A 401 -24.85 -0.86 13.88
CA ASP A 401 -25.06 -1.49 12.57
C ASP A 401 -24.52 -2.94 12.54
N PRO A 402 -25.38 -3.96 12.72
CA PRO A 402 -24.98 -5.37 12.69
C PRO A 402 -24.73 -5.90 11.27
N THR A 403 -24.88 -5.06 10.25
CA THR A 403 -24.66 -5.42 8.84
C THR A 403 -23.39 -4.80 8.26
N ASP A 404 -22.57 -4.16 9.10
CA ASP A 404 -21.30 -3.59 8.70
C ASP A 404 -20.20 -4.68 8.55
N PRO A 405 -19.73 -4.98 7.32
CA PRO A 405 -18.69 -5.99 7.08
C PRO A 405 -17.34 -5.64 7.73
N GLU A 406 -16.98 -4.36 7.81
CA GLU A 406 -15.69 -3.92 8.35
C GLU A 406 -15.69 -3.99 9.88
N ALA A 407 -16.82 -3.65 10.53
CA ALA A 407 -16.99 -3.84 11.96
C ALA A 407 -16.88 -5.33 12.34
N HIS A 408 -17.49 -6.22 11.54
CA HIS A 408 -17.30 -7.66 11.69
C HIS A 408 -15.84 -8.09 11.46
N ARG A 409 -15.18 -7.61 10.39
CA ARG A 409 -13.77 -7.91 10.12
C ARG A 409 -12.85 -7.48 11.28
N ILE A 410 -13.07 -6.29 11.84
CA ILE A 410 -12.29 -5.75 12.96
C ILE A 410 -12.56 -6.53 14.24
N MET A 411 -13.83 -6.82 14.56
CA MET A 411 -14.18 -7.62 15.73
C MET A 411 -13.54 -9.00 15.66
N GLY A 412 -13.60 -9.67 14.51
CA GLY A 412 -12.97 -10.98 14.39
C GLY A 412 -11.44 -10.93 14.56
N ALA A 413 -10.78 -9.84 14.15
CA ALA A 413 -9.33 -9.67 14.36
C ALA A 413 -9.00 -9.47 15.84
N ILE A 414 -9.86 -8.74 16.59
CA ILE A 414 -9.78 -8.59 18.04
C ILE A 414 -9.95 -9.94 18.73
N LYS A 415 -10.98 -10.71 18.38
CA LYS A 415 -11.22 -12.06 18.91
C LYS A 415 -10.05 -13.00 18.65
N MET A 416 -9.45 -12.93 17.45
CA MET A 416 -8.24 -13.69 17.12
C MET A 416 -7.05 -13.29 17.99
N LYS A 417 -6.82 -11.98 18.22
CA LYS A 417 -5.77 -11.49 19.15
C LYS A 417 -5.99 -11.95 20.59
N ARG A 418 -7.25 -12.14 21.03
CA ARG A 418 -7.59 -12.73 22.33
C ARG A 418 -7.44 -14.25 22.39
N GLY A 419 -7.17 -14.90 21.26
CA GLY A 419 -7.12 -16.36 21.14
C GLY A 419 -8.50 -17.03 21.04
N ASP A 420 -9.59 -16.26 20.92
CA ASP A 420 -10.94 -16.78 20.70
C ASP A 420 -11.19 -17.00 19.20
N PHE A 421 -10.66 -18.09 18.68
CA PHE A 421 -10.80 -18.47 17.27
C PHE A 421 -12.24 -18.84 16.89
N VAL A 422 -13.11 -19.19 17.84
CA VAL A 422 -14.51 -19.54 17.57
C VAL A 422 -15.30 -18.28 17.27
N ALA A 423 -15.24 -17.27 18.16
CA ALA A 423 -15.89 -15.99 17.90
C ALA A 423 -15.25 -15.28 16.70
N SER A 424 -13.92 -15.39 16.54
CA SER A 424 -13.23 -14.83 15.39
C SER A 424 -13.77 -15.38 14.05
N ARG A 425 -13.97 -16.70 13.95
CA ARG A 425 -14.57 -17.34 12.78
C ARG A 425 -15.92 -16.74 12.43
N PHE A 426 -16.83 -16.69 13.40
CA PHE A 426 -18.17 -16.16 13.21
C PHE A 426 -18.14 -14.77 12.59
N HIS A 427 -17.32 -13.87 13.14
CA HIS A 427 -17.23 -12.51 12.62
C HIS A 427 -16.57 -12.44 11.23
N HIS A 428 -15.55 -13.25 10.94
CA HIS A 428 -14.93 -13.28 9.61
C HIS A 428 -15.84 -13.86 8.53
N GLU A 429 -16.54 -14.95 8.83
CA GLU A 429 -17.56 -15.52 7.93
C GLU A 429 -18.66 -14.49 7.66
N ARG A 430 -19.12 -13.80 8.71
CA ARG A 430 -20.15 -12.76 8.56
C ARG A 430 -19.68 -11.58 7.70
N ALA A 431 -18.44 -11.14 7.85
CA ALA A 431 -17.86 -10.09 7.00
C ALA A 431 -17.87 -10.49 5.52
N ILE A 432 -17.43 -11.72 5.20
CA ILE A 432 -17.42 -12.26 3.83
C ILE A 432 -18.85 -12.42 3.27
N GLU A 433 -19.81 -12.82 4.10
CA GLU A 433 -21.22 -12.93 3.69
C GLU A 433 -21.85 -11.58 3.34
N LEU A 434 -21.50 -10.53 4.11
CA LEU A 434 -22.03 -9.18 3.96
C LEU A 434 -21.42 -8.42 2.78
N ALA A 435 -20.15 -8.69 2.43
CA ALA A 435 -19.44 -8.08 1.31
C ALA A 435 -18.72 -9.14 0.44
N PRO A 436 -19.46 -10.02 -0.26
CA PRO A 436 -18.88 -11.18 -0.95
C PRO A 436 -18.04 -10.80 -2.17
N ASN A 437 -18.21 -9.61 -2.73
CA ASN A 437 -17.40 -9.13 -3.86
C ASN A 437 -16.34 -8.09 -3.44
N ASP A 438 -16.16 -7.84 -2.14
CA ASP A 438 -15.09 -6.95 -1.68
C ASP A 438 -13.78 -7.72 -1.51
N ALA A 439 -12.87 -7.57 -2.48
CA ALA A 439 -11.58 -8.24 -2.49
C ALA A 439 -10.76 -7.99 -1.22
N TYR A 440 -10.86 -6.77 -0.66
CA TYR A 440 -10.16 -6.40 0.56
C TYR A 440 -10.68 -7.20 1.77
N THR A 441 -11.99 -7.23 2.00
CA THR A 441 -12.61 -8.02 3.07
C THR A 441 -12.30 -9.51 2.92
N VAL A 442 -12.49 -10.08 1.73
CA VAL A 442 -12.21 -11.50 1.46
C VAL A 442 -10.74 -11.83 1.73
N GLY A 443 -9.82 -11.03 1.20
CA GLY A 443 -8.38 -11.24 1.36
C GLY A 443 -7.90 -11.06 2.81
N ARG A 444 -8.42 -10.05 3.53
CA ARG A 444 -8.09 -9.85 4.95
C ARG A 444 -8.64 -10.95 5.84
N CYS A 445 -9.82 -11.48 5.52
CA CYS A 445 -10.38 -12.60 6.27
C CYS A 445 -9.65 -13.94 6.01
N ALA A 446 -8.90 -14.07 4.91
CA ALA A 446 -8.07 -15.25 4.66
C ALA A 446 -7.00 -15.46 5.76
N ALA A 447 -6.48 -14.37 6.32
CA ALA A 447 -5.50 -14.41 7.41
C ALA A 447 -6.01 -15.18 8.64
N PHE A 448 -7.30 -15.09 8.96
CA PHE A 448 -7.90 -15.88 10.04
C PHE A 448 -7.74 -17.38 9.81
N TYR A 449 -8.06 -17.86 8.61
CA TYR A 449 -7.99 -19.29 8.30
C TYR A 449 -6.55 -19.78 8.35
N LEU A 450 -5.58 -18.97 7.91
CA LEU A 450 -4.16 -19.25 8.10
C LEU A 450 -3.84 -19.47 9.58
N PHE A 451 -4.17 -18.49 10.44
CA PHE A 451 -3.84 -18.57 11.86
C PHE A 451 -4.65 -19.63 12.63
N ALA A 452 -5.85 -19.95 12.17
CA ALA A 452 -6.69 -21.01 12.74
C ALA A 452 -6.20 -22.43 12.40
N GLY A 453 -5.20 -22.58 11.52
CA GLY A 453 -4.67 -23.88 11.10
C GLY A 453 -5.34 -24.46 9.85
N GLU A 454 -5.98 -23.62 9.03
CA GLU A 454 -6.67 -23.97 7.78
C GLU A 454 -6.03 -23.25 6.57
N PRO A 455 -4.71 -23.44 6.30
CA PRO A 455 -4.01 -22.71 5.25
C PRO A 455 -4.55 -22.98 3.84
N LEU A 456 -5.09 -24.17 3.56
CA LEU A 456 -5.74 -24.45 2.27
C LEU A 456 -6.98 -23.56 2.05
N ARG A 457 -7.80 -23.37 3.10
CA ARG A 457 -8.95 -22.48 3.03
C ARG A 457 -8.53 -21.00 2.88
N ALA A 458 -7.43 -20.62 3.52
CA ALA A 458 -6.84 -19.29 3.31
C ALA A 458 -6.44 -19.09 1.83
N LEU A 459 -5.78 -20.08 1.20
CA LEU A 459 -5.40 -20.03 -0.20
C LEU A 459 -6.62 -19.92 -1.14
N GLU A 460 -7.69 -20.67 -0.90
CA GLU A 460 -8.95 -20.56 -1.67
C GLU A 460 -9.55 -19.14 -1.60
N LEU A 461 -9.55 -18.52 -0.42
CA LEU A 461 -10.04 -17.15 -0.25
C LEU A 461 -9.11 -16.13 -0.93
N LEU A 462 -7.80 -16.35 -0.90
CA LEU A 462 -6.84 -15.50 -1.60
C LEU A 462 -6.98 -15.61 -3.12
N ASP A 463 -7.23 -16.80 -3.66
CA ASP A 463 -7.54 -16.99 -5.09
C ASP A 463 -8.82 -16.25 -5.49
N ARG A 464 -9.83 -16.29 -4.63
CA ARG A 464 -11.07 -15.54 -4.83
C ARG A 464 -10.84 -14.02 -4.76
N ALA A 465 -10.04 -13.56 -3.80
CA ALA A 465 -9.68 -12.15 -3.68
C ALA A 465 -8.88 -11.67 -4.90
N GLU A 466 -7.94 -12.48 -5.41
CA GLU A 466 -7.17 -12.18 -6.63
C GLU A 466 -8.05 -12.18 -7.89
N THR A 467 -9.10 -13.01 -7.90
CA THR A 467 -10.11 -13.00 -8.96
C THR A 467 -10.87 -11.66 -8.99
N LEU A 468 -11.24 -11.13 -7.82
CA LEU A 468 -11.93 -9.84 -7.64
C LEU A 468 -10.99 -8.63 -7.85
N ASP A 469 -9.70 -8.82 -7.58
CA ASP A 469 -8.66 -7.79 -7.68
C ASP A 469 -7.34 -8.40 -8.18
N PRO A 470 -7.01 -8.27 -9.48
CA PRO A 470 -5.75 -8.78 -10.00
C PRO A 470 -4.52 -7.99 -9.50
N PHE A 471 -4.73 -6.90 -8.77
CA PHE A 471 -3.72 -6.03 -8.20
C PHE A 471 -3.77 -6.03 -6.68
N LEU A 472 -4.16 -7.17 -6.09
CA LEU A 472 -4.23 -7.35 -4.64
C LEU A 472 -3.04 -6.72 -3.95
N PRO A 473 -3.26 -5.90 -2.92
CA PRO A 473 -2.13 -5.25 -2.29
C PRO A 473 -1.15 -6.23 -1.63
N VAL A 474 0.10 -5.79 -1.47
CA VAL A 474 1.22 -6.64 -1.01
C VAL A 474 0.90 -7.39 0.27
N TRP A 475 0.33 -6.73 1.29
CA TRP A 475 0.02 -7.34 2.58
C TRP A 475 -1.08 -8.40 2.53
N ILE A 476 -1.97 -8.38 1.53
CA ILE A 476 -2.93 -9.48 1.32
C ILE A 476 -2.21 -10.66 0.67
N THR A 477 -1.35 -10.37 -0.32
CA THR A 477 -0.54 -11.40 -1.00
C THR A 477 0.45 -12.07 -0.04
N GLU A 478 0.92 -11.39 1.00
CA GLU A 478 1.74 -11.96 2.07
C GLU A 478 1.06 -13.06 2.87
N GLU A 479 -0.26 -13.02 3.00
CA GLU A 479 -1.00 -14.12 3.63
C GLU A 479 -0.84 -15.41 2.81
N ARG A 480 -0.68 -15.29 1.49
CA ARG A 480 -0.36 -16.42 0.60
C ARG A 480 1.04 -16.96 0.88
N VAL A 481 2.03 -16.07 1.05
CA VAL A 481 3.42 -16.43 1.41
C VAL A 481 3.43 -17.24 2.71
N ALA A 482 2.74 -16.74 3.73
CA ALA A 482 2.65 -17.39 5.04
C ALA A 482 1.88 -18.72 4.97
N ALA A 483 0.78 -18.80 4.20
CA ALA A 483 0.02 -20.04 4.02
C ALA A 483 0.81 -21.13 3.29
N LEU A 484 1.58 -20.77 2.26
CA LEU A 484 2.45 -21.71 1.54
C LEU A 484 3.60 -22.18 2.43
N TYR A 485 4.15 -21.30 3.28
CA TYR A 485 5.14 -21.71 4.28
C TYR A 485 4.56 -22.70 5.29
N ALA A 486 3.35 -22.45 5.82
CA ALA A 486 2.67 -23.35 6.77
C ALA A 486 2.33 -24.72 6.17
N LEU A 487 2.33 -24.83 4.83
CA LEU A 487 2.13 -26.08 4.08
C LEU A 487 3.45 -26.73 3.63
N ASP A 488 4.60 -26.20 4.04
CA ASP A 488 5.95 -26.60 3.57
C ASP A 488 6.12 -26.52 2.02
N ARG A 489 5.30 -25.72 1.34
CA ARG A 489 5.35 -25.47 -0.12
C ARG A 489 6.33 -24.33 -0.43
N PHE A 490 7.60 -24.52 -0.07
CA PHE A 490 8.60 -23.44 -0.11
C PHE A 490 8.90 -22.91 -1.52
N GLU A 491 8.88 -23.75 -2.57
CA GLU A 491 9.10 -23.27 -3.94
C GLU A 491 8.00 -22.33 -4.40
N ASP A 492 6.74 -22.73 -4.23
CA ASP A 492 5.58 -21.88 -4.55
C ASP A 492 5.60 -20.58 -3.73
N MET A 493 5.99 -20.68 -2.45
CA MET A 493 6.15 -19.51 -1.58
C MET A 493 7.18 -18.54 -2.15
N PHE A 494 8.35 -19.04 -2.58
CA PHE A 494 9.37 -18.23 -3.22
C PHE A 494 8.83 -17.62 -4.51
N GLU A 495 8.15 -18.35 -5.37
CA GLU A 495 7.59 -17.80 -6.61
C GLU A 495 6.64 -16.61 -6.35
N VAL A 496 5.78 -16.73 -5.34
CA VAL A 496 4.87 -15.64 -4.94
C VAL A 496 5.68 -14.47 -4.38
N ALA A 497 6.60 -14.71 -3.46
CA ALA A 497 7.38 -13.66 -2.81
C ALA A 497 8.28 -12.89 -3.81
N HIS A 498 8.90 -13.55 -4.78
CA HIS A 498 9.75 -12.89 -5.79
C HIS A 498 8.95 -12.03 -6.78
N LYS A 499 7.65 -12.30 -6.96
CA LYS A 499 6.77 -11.49 -7.83
C LYS A 499 6.26 -10.23 -7.13
N LEU A 500 6.46 -10.10 -5.81
CA LEU A 500 6.05 -8.90 -5.09
C LEU A 500 6.84 -7.68 -5.58
N PRO A 501 6.18 -6.51 -5.71
CA PRO A 501 6.80 -5.28 -6.20
C PRO A 501 7.87 -4.73 -5.25
N PHE A 502 7.89 -5.20 -4.01
CA PHE A 502 8.89 -4.94 -2.99
C PHE A 502 8.78 -6.00 -1.89
N GLN A 503 9.86 -6.20 -1.14
CA GLN A 503 9.89 -7.10 0.02
C GLN A 503 9.58 -6.33 1.30
N THR A 504 8.75 -6.91 2.17
CA THR A 504 8.48 -6.40 3.52
C THR A 504 9.24 -7.20 4.57
N ARG A 505 9.26 -6.70 5.82
CA ARG A 505 9.82 -7.43 6.97
C ARG A 505 9.27 -8.85 7.06
N ARG A 506 7.94 -8.99 6.95
CA ARG A 506 7.25 -10.28 7.01
C ARG A 506 7.75 -11.22 5.91
N THR A 507 7.83 -10.75 4.66
CA THR A 507 8.33 -11.59 3.55
C THR A 507 9.78 -12.01 3.69
N TYR A 508 10.66 -11.11 4.18
CA TYR A 508 12.05 -11.47 4.48
C TYR A 508 12.13 -12.59 5.51
N LEU A 509 11.37 -12.49 6.60
CA LEU A 509 11.35 -13.48 7.67
C LEU A 509 10.88 -14.86 7.18
N TYR A 510 9.81 -14.92 6.38
CA TYR A 510 9.36 -16.17 5.77
C TYR A 510 10.38 -16.75 4.77
N ARG A 511 11.02 -15.91 3.95
CA ARG A 511 12.06 -16.34 3.01
C ARG A 511 13.29 -16.88 3.72
N ILE A 512 13.78 -16.19 4.76
CA ILE A 512 14.88 -16.64 5.62
C ILE A 512 14.54 -18.00 6.22
N ALA A 513 13.38 -18.11 6.86
CA ALA A 513 12.99 -19.34 7.52
C ALA A 513 12.85 -20.52 6.55
N ALA A 514 12.33 -20.29 5.35
CA ALA A 514 12.23 -21.32 4.32
C ALA A 514 13.59 -21.75 3.77
N ARG A 515 14.54 -20.81 3.59
CA ARG A 515 15.92 -21.16 3.21
C ARG A 515 16.56 -22.05 4.28
N MET A 516 16.39 -21.71 5.55
CA MET A 516 16.89 -22.52 6.66
C MET A 516 16.23 -23.89 6.73
N ALA A 517 14.91 -23.98 6.49
CA ALA A 517 14.18 -25.25 6.44
C ALA A 517 14.69 -26.19 5.33
N ARG A 518 15.23 -25.62 4.24
CA ARG A 518 15.84 -26.34 3.12
C ARG A 518 17.34 -26.65 3.31
N GLY A 519 17.93 -26.25 4.44
CA GLY A 519 19.37 -26.40 4.69
C GLY A 519 20.25 -25.38 3.95
N GLU A 520 19.67 -24.34 3.35
CA GLU A 520 20.38 -23.30 2.59
C GLU A 520 20.90 -22.19 3.52
N THR A 521 21.75 -22.55 4.48
CA THR A 521 22.20 -21.66 5.58
C THR A 521 22.89 -20.39 5.10
N ALA A 522 23.78 -20.48 4.11
CA ALA A 522 24.48 -19.33 3.55
C ALA A 522 23.51 -18.30 2.95
N ARG A 523 22.49 -18.75 2.22
CA ARG A 523 21.45 -17.88 1.65
C ARG A 523 20.54 -17.30 2.72
N GLY A 524 20.29 -18.04 3.80
CA GLY A 524 19.57 -17.54 4.97
C GLY A 524 20.31 -16.36 5.61
N ALA A 525 21.62 -16.49 5.83
CA ALA A 525 22.45 -15.43 6.41
C ALA A 525 22.56 -14.20 5.51
N GLU A 526 22.68 -14.40 4.19
CA GLU A 526 22.66 -13.31 3.20
C GLU A 526 21.36 -12.51 3.27
N LEU A 527 20.20 -13.18 3.34
CA LEU A 527 18.91 -12.51 3.48
C LEU A 527 18.76 -11.78 4.82
N VAL A 528 19.37 -12.28 5.90
CA VAL A 528 19.42 -11.56 7.19
C VAL A 528 20.21 -10.27 7.04
N ALA A 529 21.38 -10.29 6.41
CA ALA A 529 22.19 -9.09 6.18
C ALA A 529 21.42 -8.04 5.36
N GLN A 530 20.76 -8.45 4.27
CA GLN A 530 19.91 -7.58 3.47
C GLN A 530 18.75 -6.97 4.29
N ALA A 531 18.07 -7.80 5.10
CA ALA A 531 16.94 -7.35 5.90
C ALA A 531 17.34 -6.34 6.98
N LEU A 532 18.47 -6.57 7.67
CA LEU A 532 19.00 -5.66 8.69
C LEU A 532 19.56 -4.36 8.12
N ALA A 533 20.07 -4.37 6.89
CA ALA A 533 20.47 -3.15 6.20
C ALA A 533 19.28 -2.25 5.82
N LEU A 534 18.12 -2.84 5.57
CA LEU A 534 16.87 -2.12 5.29
C LEU A 534 16.15 -1.68 6.57
N ASP A 535 16.23 -2.48 7.62
CA ASP A 535 15.64 -2.22 8.93
C ASP A 535 16.55 -2.78 10.03
N PRO A 536 17.43 -1.94 10.60
CA PRO A 536 18.30 -2.33 11.70
C PRO A 536 17.54 -2.77 12.97
N SER A 537 16.26 -2.41 13.09
CA SER A 537 15.41 -2.79 14.22
C SER A 537 14.72 -4.15 14.05
N LEU A 538 14.93 -4.83 12.92
CA LEU A 538 14.33 -6.14 12.67
C LEU A 538 14.90 -7.19 13.61
N SER A 539 14.01 -7.93 14.26
CA SER A 539 14.38 -9.00 15.20
C SER A 539 13.35 -10.12 15.16
N ALA A 540 13.71 -11.28 15.72
CA ALA A 540 12.81 -12.43 15.80
C ALA A 540 11.58 -12.14 16.69
N GLU A 541 11.67 -11.23 17.66
CA GLU A 541 10.55 -10.75 18.48
C GLU A 541 9.41 -10.13 17.65
N TYR A 542 9.74 -9.54 16.49
CA TYR A 542 8.73 -9.04 15.56
C TYR A 542 7.69 -10.11 15.20
N LEU A 543 8.12 -11.35 14.93
CA LEU A 543 7.23 -12.46 14.61
C LEU A 543 6.26 -12.78 15.75
N ILE A 544 6.73 -12.69 16.99
CA ILE A 544 5.95 -12.99 18.20
C ILE A 544 4.79 -11.99 18.33
N GLY A 545 5.02 -10.72 17.98
CA GLY A 545 3.98 -9.69 18.01
C GLY A 545 3.01 -9.72 16.82
N GLN A 546 3.45 -10.21 15.66
CA GLN A 546 2.67 -10.16 14.43
C GLN A 546 1.90 -11.45 14.10
N GLU A 547 2.50 -12.62 14.30
CA GLU A 547 1.92 -13.89 13.85
C GLU A 547 1.02 -14.51 14.93
N LEU A 548 -0.26 -14.73 14.61
CA LEU A 548 -1.28 -15.14 15.58
C LEU A 548 -1.64 -16.62 15.50
N PHE A 549 -0.72 -17.49 15.04
CA PHE A 549 -1.00 -18.92 14.89
C PHE A 549 -1.58 -19.54 16.16
N LYS A 550 -2.68 -20.28 15.99
CA LYS A 550 -3.31 -21.12 17.01
C LYS A 550 -2.34 -22.21 17.45
N ASP A 551 -1.69 -22.87 16.49
CA ASP A 551 -0.59 -23.78 16.75
C ASP A 551 0.72 -22.99 16.98
N LYS A 552 1.19 -22.98 18.23
CA LYS A 552 2.42 -22.29 18.60
C LYS A 552 3.69 -22.96 18.07
N GLY A 553 3.62 -24.21 17.62
CA GLY A 553 4.74 -24.91 17.00
C GLY A 553 5.19 -24.26 15.68
N ILE A 554 4.23 -23.77 14.88
CA ILE A 554 4.52 -23.08 13.61
C ILE A 554 5.32 -21.80 13.87
N LEU A 555 4.83 -20.97 14.79
CA LEU A 555 5.51 -19.73 15.19
C LEU A 555 6.88 -20.02 15.82
N GLY A 556 6.97 -21.03 16.69
CA GLY A 556 8.22 -21.45 17.31
C GLY A 556 9.28 -21.83 16.27
N ALA A 557 8.91 -22.65 15.27
CA ALA A 557 9.81 -23.04 14.19
C ALA A 557 10.24 -21.86 13.32
N LEU A 558 9.33 -20.92 13.03
CA LEU A 558 9.64 -19.70 12.27
C LEU A 558 10.66 -18.81 13.01
N VAL A 559 10.47 -18.61 14.31
CA VAL A 559 11.39 -17.86 15.19
C VAL A 559 12.75 -18.57 15.30
N GLU A 560 12.76 -19.88 15.52
CA GLU A 560 13.99 -20.66 15.63
C GLU A 560 14.82 -20.60 14.34
N ARG A 561 14.18 -20.80 13.18
CA ARG A 561 14.85 -20.78 11.88
C ARG A 561 15.43 -19.41 11.55
N THR A 562 14.70 -18.33 11.82
CA THR A 562 15.22 -16.96 11.59
C THR A 562 16.40 -16.64 12.52
N ARG A 563 16.35 -17.05 13.79
CA ARG A 563 17.49 -16.91 14.72
C ARG A 563 18.69 -17.74 14.31
N ALA A 564 18.47 -18.98 13.85
CA ALA A 564 19.54 -19.84 13.35
C ALA A 564 20.23 -19.28 12.09
N ALA A 565 19.55 -18.43 11.31
CA ALA A 565 20.13 -17.69 10.19
C ALA A 565 20.96 -16.46 10.62
N GLY A 566 20.97 -16.12 11.91
CA GLY A 566 21.70 -14.97 12.47
C GLY A 566 20.84 -13.74 12.77
N LEU A 567 19.50 -13.82 12.69
CA LEU A 567 18.64 -12.69 13.05
C LEU A 567 18.69 -12.42 14.57
N PRO A 568 18.82 -11.15 15.02
CA PRO A 568 18.79 -10.79 16.43
C PRO A 568 17.51 -11.26 17.13
N ALA A 569 17.63 -11.67 18.40
CA ALA A 569 16.50 -12.17 19.17
C ALA A 569 15.50 -11.06 19.55
N SER A 570 16.01 -9.91 19.96
CA SER A 570 15.25 -8.71 20.34
C SER A 570 15.79 -7.49 19.60
N ARG A 571 15.06 -6.38 19.65
CA ARG A 571 15.56 -5.09 19.16
C ARG A 571 16.76 -4.66 19.99
N ASP A 572 17.86 -4.28 19.34
CA ASP A 572 18.99 -3.67 20.05
C ASP A 572 18.62 -2.24 20.46
N ALA A 573 18.58 -1.97 21.77
CA ALA A 573 18.26 -0.63 22.29
C ALA A 573 19.30 0.43 21.86
N ALA A 574 20.49 0.01 21.42
CA ALA A 574 21.56 0.89 20.98
C ALA A 574 21.34 1.47 19.56
N SER A 575 20.49 0.87 18.71
CA SER A 575 20.23 1.37 17.36
C SER A 575 19.11 2.41 17.27
N CYS A 576 18.46 2.75 18.40
CA CYS A 576 17.38 3.74 18.48
C CYS A 576 17.86 5.17 18.80
N ALA A 577 19.17 5.41 18.91
CA ALA A 577 19.75 6.70 19.25
C ALA A 577 20.41 7.44 18.08
N ALA A 578 20.11 7.06 16.83
CA ALA A 578 20.57 7.74 15.62
C ALA A 578 19.38 8.36 14.88
#